data_AF-A0A6P8GWB3-F1
#
_entry.id   AF-A0A6P8GWB3-F1
#
_cell.length_a   1.000
_cell.length_b   1.000
_cell.length_c   1.000
_cell.angle_alpha   90.00
_cell.angle_beta   90.00
_cell.angle_gamma   90.00
#
_symmetry.space_group_name_H-M   'P 1'
#
loop_
_entity.id
_entity.type
_entity.pdbx_description
1 polymer ?
#
loop_
_entity_poly.entity_id
_entity_poly.type
_entity_poly.pdbx_seq_one_letter_code
_entity_poly.pdbx_strand_id
1 'polypeptide(L)'
;MRVLLLFLMTILLQNHKGSDAADSLRSTQKKNQWFIDGVDKLNKLLSQKPNHNPAKNVILFVGDGCDINTNTAARILKGQQNGKKGEEGYLSYEEFP
;
A
#
# COMPACT_ATOMS: atom_id res chain seq x y z
N MET A 1 -32.03 -43.40 15.27
CA MET A 1 -30.67 -42.93 14.96
C MET A 1 -30.48 -42.27 13.59
N ARG A 2 -31.40 -42.44 12.62
CA ARG A 2 -31.30 -41.82 11.27
C ARG A 2 -31.50 -40.29 11.22
N VAL A 3 -32.24 -39.71 12.16
CA VAL A 3 -32.54 -38.26 12.19
C VAL A 3 -31.34 -37.43 12.69
N LEU A 4 -30.51 -38.00 13.59
CA LEU A 4 -29.32 -37.32 14.12
C LEU A 4 -28.20 -37.23 13.07
N LEU A 5 -28.08 -38.24 12.19
CA LEU A 5 -27.11 -38.21 11.08
C LEU A 5 -27.45 -37.15 10.02
N LEU A 6 -28.75 -36.96 9.75
CA LEU A 6 -29.22 -35.94 8.78
C LEU A 6 -28.98 -34.51 9.29
N PHE A 7 -29.14 -34.27 10.60
CA PHE A 7 -28.82 -32.99 11.23
C PHE A 7 -27.32 -32.70 11.24
N LEU A 8 -26.47 -33.71 11.48
CA LEU A 8 -25.02 -33.54 11.42
C LEU A 8 -24.52 -33.23 10.00
N MET A 9 -25.14 -33.85 8.99
CA MET A 9 -24.81 -33.64 7.57
C MET A 9 -25.27 -32.28 7.05
N THR A 10 -26.38 -31.72 7.56
CA THR A 10 -26.81 -30.36 7.22
C THR A 10 -25.88 -29.30 7.82
N ILE A 11 -25.42 -29.49 9.06
CA ILE A 11 -24.45 -28.59 9.71
C ILE A 11 -23.10 -28.61 8.97
N LEU A 12 -22.66 -29.76 8.45
CA LEU A 12 -21.45 -29.88 7.61
C LEU A 12 -21.58 -29.16 6.24
N LEU A 13 -22.80 -29.07 5.67
CA LEU A 13 -23.06 -28.41 4.38
C LEU A 13 -23.31 -26.89 4.48
N GLN A 14 -23.65 -26.37 5.66
CA GLN A 14 -23.98 -24.96 5.87
C GLN A 14 -22.76 -24.04 6.09
N ASN A 15 -21.56 -24.60 6.30
CA ASN A 15 -20.33 -23.82 6.49
C ASN A 15 -19.71 -23.23 5.20
N HIS A 16 -20.24 -23.53 4.01
CA HIS A 16 -19.58 -23.12 2.75
C HIS A 16 -20.02 -21.75 2.21
N LYS A 17 -21.22 -21.25 2.58
CA LYS A 17 -21.83 -20.09 1.90
C LYS A 17 -21.26 -18.72 2.32
N GLY A 18 -20.43 -18.67 3.36
CA GLY A 18 -19.83 -17.43 3.88
C GLY A 18 -18.44 -17.10 3.33
N SER A 19 -17.72 -18.07 2.74
CA SER A 19 -16.34 -17.88 2.27
C SER A 19 -16.27 -17.49 0.80
N ASP A 20 -17.12 -18.05 -0.08
CA ASP A 20 -17.02 -17.85 -1.53
C ASP A 20 -17.12 -16.38 -1.97
N ALA A 21 -18.00 -15.59 -1.33
CA ALA A 21 -18.14 -14.16 -1.60
C ALA A 21 -16.94 -13.35 -1.05
N ALA A 22 -16.45 -13.67 0.14
CA ALA A 22 -15.29 -12.99 0.71
C ALA A 22 -13.99 -13.34 -0.04
N ASP A 23 -13.86 -14.58 -0.49
CA ASP A 23 -12.70 -15.10 -1.21
C ASP A 23 -12.68 -14.58 -2.66
N SER A 24 -13.85 -14.48 -3.30
CA SER A 24 -13.96 -13.79 -4.59
C SER A 24 -13.63 -12.29 -4.48
N LEU A 25 -14.13 -11.57 -3.46
CA LEU A 25 -13.78 -10.17 -3.21
C LEU A 25 -12.27 -10.00 -2.99
N ARG A 26 -11.65 -10.84 -2.16
CA ARG A 26 -10.19 -10.84 -1.95
C ARG A 26 -9.42 -11.11 -3.24
N SER A 27 -9.88 -12.07 -4.05
CA SER A 27 -9.24 -12.39 -5.33
C SER A 27 -9.33 -11.23 -6.33
N THR A 28 -10.43 -10.48 -6.31
CA THR A 28 -10.63 -9.28 -7.13
C THR A 28 -9.73 -8.14 -6.65
N GLN A 29 -9.64 -7.92 -5.33
CA GLN A 29 -8.76 -6.89 -4.75
C GLN A 29 -7.29 -7.16 -5.06
N LYS A 30 -6.84 -8.43 -5.07
CA LYS A 30 -5.46 -8.79 -5.45
C LYS A 30 -5.08 -8.42 -6.89
N LYS A 31 -6.06 -8.15 -7.76
CA LYS A 31 -5.83 -7.66 -9.13
C LYS A 31 -5.88 -6.13 -9.26
N ASN A 32 -6.27 -5.43 -8.19
CA ASN A 32 -6.37 -3.98 -8.18
C ASN A 32 -4.97 -3.35 -8.03
N GLN A 33 -4.61 -2.42 -8.92
CA GLN A 33 -3.30 -1.78 -8.91
C GLN A 33 -2.98 -1.08 -7.58
N TRP A 34 -3.95 -0.37 -6.98
CA TRP A 34 -3.76 0.29 -5.69
C TRP A 34 -3.46 -0.69 -4.56
N PHE A 35 -4.06 -1.88 -4.61
CA PHE A 35 -3.79 -2.92 -3.63
C PHE A 35 -2.38 -3.49 -3.81
N ILE A 36 -1.97 -3.75 -5.06
CA ILE A 36 -0.62 -4.23 -5.40
C ILE A 36 0.42 -3.21 -4.93
N ASP A 37 0.27 -1.94 -5.32
CA ASP A 37 1.19 -0.85 -4.94
C ASP A 37 1.27 -0.67 -3.42
N GLY A 38 0.13 -0.83 -2.72
CA GLY A 38 0.07 -0.76 -1.26
C GLY A 38 0.82 -1.91 -0.57
N VAL A 39 0.67 -3.14 -1.07
CA VAL A 39 1.41 -4.31 -0.57
C VAL A 39 2.91 -4.15 -0.84
N ASP A 40 3.29 -3.66 -2.02
CA ASP A 40 4.68 -3.40 -2.37
C ASP A 40 5.30 -2.32 -1.47
N LYS A 41 4.55 -1.23 -1.21
CA LYS A 41 4.97 -0.18 -0.27
C LYS A 41 5.14 -0.72 1.14
N LEU A 42 4.21 -1.55 1.62
CA LEU A 42 4.30 -2.18 2.94
C LEU A 42 5.56 -3.05 3.05
N ASN A 43 5.78 -3.94 2.08
CA ASN A 43 6.96 -4.81 2.06
C ASN A 43 8.26 -4.01 2.03
N LYS A 44 8.31 -2.92 1.25
CA LYS A 44 9.46 -2.00 1.23
C LYS A 44 9.72 -1.42 2.62
N LEU A 45 8.70 -0.91 3.31
CA LEU A 45 8.82 -0.35 4.65
C LEU A 45 9.27 -1.39 5.68
N LEU A 46 8.70 -2.60 5.65
CA LEU A 46 9.07 -3.69 6.58
C LEU A 46 10.52 -4.18 6.38
N SER A 47 11.08 -4.01 5.18
CA SER A 47 12.47 -4.36 4.90
C SER A 47 13.49 -3.32 5.36
N GLN A 48 13.04 -2.10 5.71
CA GLN A 48 13.94 -1.04 6.17
C GLN A 48 14.54 -1.40 7.53
N LYS A 49 15.85 -1.20 7.66
CA LYS A 49 16.57 -1.39 8.92
C LYS A 49 17.06 -0.03 9.44
N PRO A 50 16.76 0.34 10.69
CA PRO A 50 17.26 1.57 11.27
C PRO A 50 18.80 1.55 11.33
N ASN A 51 19.42 2.67 10.99
CA ASN A 51 20.85 2.87 11.17
C ASN A 51 21.11 3.44 12.58
N HIS A 52 21.70 2.63 13.46
CA HIS A 52 22.03 3.03 14.84
C HIS A 52 23.47 3.57 15.00
N ASN A 53 24.23 3.65 13.91
CA ASN A 53 25.59 4.16 13.98
C ASN A 53 25.60 5.69 14.17
N PRO A 54 26.57 6.27 14.90
CA PRO A 54 26.74 7.71 14.96
C PRO A 54 26.97 8.31 13.57
N ALA A 55 26.24 9.38 13.25
CA ALA A 55 26.43 10.11 12.01
C ALA A 55 27.76 10.87 12.04
N LYS A 56 28.62 10.67 11.04
CA LYS A 56 29.89 11.40 10.88
C LYS A 56 29.69 12.80 10.30
N ASN A 57 28.67 12.95 9.44
CA ASN A 57 28.35 14.18 8.72
C ASN A 57 26.84 14.42 8.82
N VAL A 58 26.44 15.68 8.86
CA VAL A 58 25.04 16.10 8.81
C VAL A 58 24.86 17.02 7.61
N ILE A 59 23.83 16.75 6.79
CA ILE A 59 23.42 17.60 5.68
C ILE A 59 21.99 18.04 5.98
N LEU A 60 21.75 19.35 6.04
CA LEU A 60 20.43 19.93 6.24
C LEU A 60 20.02 20.67 4.97
N PHE A 61 18.89 20.28 4.38
CA PHE A 61 18.26 21.01 3.28
C PHE A 61 17.18 21.93 3.84
N VAL A 62 17.31 23.24 3.59
CA VAL A 62 16.31 24.24 3.98
C VAL A 62 15.71 24.82 2.70
N GLY A 63 14.44 24.54 2.45
CA GLY A 63 13.65 25.22 1.43
C GLY A 63 12.90 26.38 2.08
N ASP A 64 13.32 27.61 1.80
CA ASP A 64 12.59 28.80 2.24
C ASP A 64 11.20 28.84 1.58
N GLY A 65 10.14 28.99 2.38
CA GLY A 65 8.76 28.98 1.90
C GLY A 65 8.25 27.64 1.33
N CYS A 66 8.99 26.53 1.47
CA CYS A 66 8.60 25.22 0.91
C CYS A 66 7.58 24.50 1.83
N ASP A 67 6.35 25.01 1.85
CA ASP A 67 5.23 24.35 2.54
C ASP A 67 4.73 23.10 1.77
N ILE A 68 3.73 22.42 2.34
CA ILE A 68 3.16 21.21 1.72
C ILE A 68 2.52 21.49 0.35
N ASN A 69 1.95 22.68 0.15
CA ASN A 69 1.33 23.06 -1.12
C ASN A 69 2.41 23.27 -2.20
N THR A 70 3.49 23.95 -1.85
CA THR A 70 4.65 24.18 -2.71
C THR A 70 5.29 22.86 -3.12
N ASN A 71 5.40 21.92 -2.18
CA ASN A 71 5.90 20.57 -2.43
C ASN A 71 5.02 19.80 -3.45
N THR A 72 3.70 19.81 -3.27
CA THR A 72 2.76 19.18 -4.23
C THR A 72 2.81 19.87 -5.60
N ALA A 73 2.81 21.20 -5.65
CA ALA A 73 2.91 21.94 -6.91
C ALA A 73 4.21 21.63 -7.65
N ALA A 74 5.34 21.58 -6.93
CA ALA A 74 6.64 21.24 -7.49
C ALA A 74 6.66 19.79 -8.05
N ARG A 75 6.06 18.84 -7.34
CA ARG A 75 5.91 17.44 -7.82
C ARG A 75 5.10 17.37 -9.12
N ILE A 76 3.95 18.04 -9.17
CA ILE A 76 3.09 18.09 -10.37
C ILE A 76 3.86 18.70 -11.55
N LEU A 77 4.50 19.85 -11.32
CA LEU A 77 5.30 20.53 -12.34
C LEU A 77 6.44 19.64 -12.86
N LYS A 78 7.19 18.98 -11.97
CA LYS A 78 8.25 18.04 -12.35
C LYS A 78 7.70 16.90 -13.22
N GLY A 79 6.54 16.33 -12.88
CA GLY A 79 5.92 15.28 -13.68
C GLY A 79 5.53 15.77 -15.08
N GLN A 80 4.95 16.97 -15.18
CA GLN A 80 4.57 17.60 -16.45
C GLN A 80 5.78 17.94 -17.33
N GLN A 81 6.86 18.44 -16.74
CA GLN A 81 8.13 18.69 -17.44
C GLN A 81 8.75 17.41 -18.03
N ASN A 82 8.43 16.26 -17.46
CA ASN A 82 8.84 14.94 -17.96
C ASN A 82 7.79 14.31 -18.91
N GLY A 83 6.81 15.08 -19.40
CA GLY A 83 5.78 14.61 -20.32
C GLY A 83 4.72 13.70 -19.68
N LYS A 84 4.60 13.71 -18.34
CA LYS A 84 3.59 12.92 -17.61
C LYS A 84 2.41 13.78 -17.14
N LYS A 85 1.45 13.20 -16.43
CA LYS A 85 0.25 13.92 -15.95
C LYS A 85 0.57 14.84 -14.76
N GLY A 86 1.48 14.41 -13.89
CA GLY A 86 2.03 15.23 -12.81
C GLY A 86 1.90 14.61 -11.42
N GLU A 87 0.74 14.03 -11.11
CA GLU A 87 0.38 13.60 -9.75
C GLU A 87 1.05 12.30 -9.32
N GLU A 88 1.47 11.47 -10.28
CA GLU A 88 1.98 10.11 -10.07
C GLU A 88 3.44 10.02 -9.60
N GLY A 89 4.17 11.15 -9.56
CA GLY A 89 5.61 11.17 -9.25
C GLY A 89 5.92 11.51 -7.79
N TYR A 90 7.20 11.46 -7.42
CA TYR A 90 7.74 11.99 -6.17
C TYR A 90 8.92 12.93 -6.46
N LEU A 91 9.18 13.87 -5.56
CA LEU A 91 10.45 14.60 -5.52
C LEU A 91 11.54 13.72 -4.89
N SER A 92 12.81 14.00 -5.20
CA SER A 92 13.92 13.12 -4.80
C SER A 92 14.03 12.94 -3.27
N TYR A 93 13.74 13.98 -2.51
CA TYR A 93 13.78 13.95 -1.05
C TYR A 93 12.54 13.30 -0.41
N GLU A 94 11.45 13.11 -1.16
CA GLU A 94 10.26 12.38 -0.66
C GLU A 94 10.43 10.85 -0.73
N GLU A 95 11.49 10.39 -1.38
CA GLU A 95 11.88 8.98 -1.41
C GLU A 95 12.77 8.58 -0.24
N PHE A 96 13.20 9.54 0.59
CA PHE A 96 13.97 9.27 1.80
C PHE A 96 13.11 8.48 2.81
N PRO A 97 13.70 7.49 3.50
CA PRO A 97 13.00 6.68 4.51
C PRO A 97 12.80 7.43 5.83
#